data_AF-A0A932T9N1-F1
#
_entry.id   AF-A0A932T9N1-F1
#
_cell.length_a   1.000
_cell.length_b   1.000
_cell.length_c   1.000
_cell.angle_alpha   90.00
_cell.angle_beta   90.00
_cell.angle_gamma   90.00
#
_symmetry.space_group_name_H-M   'P 1'
#
loop_
_entity.id
_entity.type
_entity.pdbx_description
1 polymer ?
#
loop_
_entity_poly.entity_id
_entity_poly.type
_entity_poly.pdbx_seq_one_letter_code
_entity_poly.pdbx_strand_id
1 'polypeptide(L)'
;TTEEEKTLSAWVEWLIYLCDTYFAATEEYAPLNEELRNFSRAALHFPTCLYTQEAMEFFLKEYLGCRHLTLNRHLCQAVRFCSMLPMRAIPAKVIYLLGMNHEAFPRKEELHALDLLKGISGCYSPSRVDFDRYLFLETVLSAREKWIVSYLGRNPYDLTEQPPSSVVSELLSYVSEKVISVHPSHEFSHVQITPRAFSIHSPKSFVPPIGHFRIETRSLRRLARSPLAHYLHAHQLSFFSEEFPEEEEPFTLSPLQKALFRKEALYKGVEEAQRRGERRGAFPLGALGSIARGQVHKELSALPTQILSTRILKPIQMEITPHLTVEITGAIEG
;
A
#
# COMPACT_ATOMS: atom_id res chain seq x y z
N THR A 1 -25.92 8.94 15.59
CA THR A 1 -26.84 8.14 14.76
C THR A 1 -26.73 8.66 13.35
N THR A 2 -26.04 7.92 12.50
CA THR A 2 -25.66 8.26 11.11
C THR A 2 -26.81 8.12 10.11
N GLU A 3 -27.96 7.61 10.55
CA GLU A 3 -29.11 7.29 9.70
C GLU A 3 -30.16 8.41 9.61
N GLU A 4 -29.95 9.54 10.29
CA GLU A 4 -30.89 10.64 10.25
C GLU A 4 -30.72 11.47 8.97
N GLU A 5 -31.81 11.63 8.23
CA GLU A 5 -31.88 12.57 7.12
C GLU A 5 -31.74 14.01 7.63
N LYS A 6 -30.85 14.78 7.00
CA LYS A 6 -30.57 16.18 7.38
C LYS A 6 -30.67 17.10 6.19
N THR A 7 -30.96 18.37 6.44
CA THR A 7 -30.86 19.40 5.42
C THR A 7 -29.41 19.63 5.01
N LEU A 8 -29.20 20.23 3.84
CA LEU A 8 -27.85 20.53 3.36
C LEU A 8 -27.06 21.42 4.33
N SER A 9 -27.73 22.40 4.96
CA SER A 9 -27.13 23.27 5.98
C SER A 9 -26.66 22.51 7.21
N ALA A 10 -27.50 21.59 7.73
CA ALA A 10 -27.16 20.76 8.88
C ALA A 10 -26.01 19.79 8.55
N TRP A 11 -25.94 19.27 7.32
CA TRP A 11 -24.80 18.49 6.86
C TRP A 11 -23.51 19.32 6.81
N VAL A 12 -23.55 20.56 6.33
CA VAL A 12 -22.37 21.45 6.30
C VAL A 12 -21.88 21.73 7.72
N GLU A 13 -22.76 22.08 8.64
CA GLU A 13 -22.42 22.32 10.04
C GLU A 13 -21.78 21.09 10.69
N TRP A 14 -22.32 19.91 10.41
CA TRP A 14 -21.76 18.65 10.90
C TRP A 14 -20.38 18.35 10.31
N LEU A 15 -20.17 18.60 9.01
CA LEU A 15 -18.86 18.43 8.38
C LEU A 15 -17.81 19.40 8.94
N ILE A 16 -18.18 20.65 9.19
CA ILE A 16 -17.30 21.63 9.84
C ILE A 16 -16.95 21.15 11.26
N TYR A 17 -17.93 20.68 12.02
CA TYR A 17 -17.70 20.12 13.35
C TYR A 17 -16.73 18.92 13.32
N LEU A 18 -16.88 18.00 12.36
CA LEU A 18 -15.94 16.89 12.19
C LEU A 18 -14.53 17.38 11.83
N CYS A 19 -14.43 18.37 10.94
CA CYS A 19 -13.16 18.97 10.57
C CYS A 19 -12.45 19.57 11.80
N ASP A 20 -13.17 20.36 12.60
CA ASP A 20 -12.64 20.97 13.82
C ASP A 20 -12.30 19.95 14.92
N THR A 21 -12.98 18.79 14.95
CA THR A 21 -12.77 17.76 15.98
C THR A 21 -11.61 16.82 15.66
N TYR A 22 -11.49 16.39 14.40
CA TYR A 22 -10.54 15.34 14.00
C TYR A 22 -9.31 15.87 13.27
N PHE A 23 -9.33 17.09 12.74
CA PHE A 23 -8.22 17.67 12.01
C PHE A 23 -7.64 18.89 12.74
N ALA A 24 -6.31 18.97 12.82
CA ALA A 24 -5.64 20.15 13.32
C ALA A 24 -5.75 21.28 12.30
N ALA A 25 -5.97 22.51 12.76
CA ALA A 25 -6.01 23.69 11.89
C ALA A 25 -4.61 24.00 11.32
N THR A 26 -4.26 23.36 10.20
CA THR A 26 -3.03 23.62 9.44
C THR A 26 -3.35 24.32 8.12
N GLU A 27 -2.38 25.04 7.55
CA GLU A 27 -2.52 25.71 6.25
C GLU A 27 -2.83 24.72 5.11
N GLU A 28 -2.51 23.45 5.31
CA GLU A 28 -2.78 22.34 4.38
C GLU A 28 -4.29 22.16 4.10
N TYR A 29 -5.14 22.43 5.09
CA TYR A 29 -6.60 22.26 4.96
C TYR A 29 -7.33 23.54 4.52
N ALA A 30 -6.62 24.62 4.22
CA ALA A 30 -7.24 25.86 3.77
C ALA A 30 -8.15 25.68 2.53
N PRO A 31 -7.79 24.88 1.50
CA PRO A 31 -8.67 24.63 0.37
C PRO A 31 -9.95 23.89 0.76
N LEU A 32 -9.87 22.90 1.66
CA LEU A 32 -11.04 22.17 2.15
C LEU A 32 -12.01 23.11 2.87
N ASN A 33 -11.49 24.03 3.69
CA ASN A 33 -12.29 25.03 4.39
C ASN A 33 -12.97 26.01 3.42
N GLU A 34 -12.32 26.38 2.32
CA GLU A 34 -12.94 27.20 1.27
C GLU A 34 -14.08 26.45 0.58
N GLU A 35 -13.91 25.15 0.34
CA GLU A 35 -14.94 24.30 -0.27
C GLU A 35 -16.16 24.10 0.64
N LEU A 36 -15.95 23.87 1.93
CA LEU A 36 -17.05 23.80 2.90
C LEU A 36 -17.82 25.13 2.96
N ARG A 37 -17.15 26.27 2.78
CA ARG A 37 -17.82 27.59 2.67
C ARG A 37 -18.60 27.73 1.35
N ASN A 38 -18.06 27.24 0.25
CA ASN A 38 -18.76 27.21 -1.05
C ASN A 38 -20.02 26.32 -0.96
N PHE A 39 -19.91 25.18 -0.27
CA PHE A 39 -21.01 24.27 -0.02
C PHE A 39 -22.07 24.88 0.90
N SER A 40 -21.65 25.58 1.96
CA SER A 40 -22.54 26.37 2.82
C SER A 40 -23.36 27.40 2.02
N ARG A 41 -22.73 28.09 1.07
CA ARG A 41 -23.43 29.04 0.18
C ARG A 41 -24.43 28.34 -0.73
N ALA A 42 -24.06 27.19 -1.31
CA ALA A 42 -24.95 26.41 -2.16
C ALA A 42 -26.17 25.87 -1.37
N ALA A 43 -25.97 25.50 -0.10
CA ALA A 43 -27.04 25.02 0.78
C ALA A 43 -28.17 26.03 1.00
N LEU A 44 -27.89 27.32 0.89
CA LEU A 44 -28.91 28.37 0.99
C LEU A 44 -29.98 28.28 -0.11
N HIS A 45 -29.65 27.68 -1.26
CA HIS A 45 -30.59 27.51 -2.36
C HIS A 45 -31.52 26.29 -2.20
N PHE A 46 -31.20 25.37 -1.27
CA PHE A 46 -31.93 24.11 -1.07
C PHE A 46 -32.27 23.88 0.42
N PRO A 47 -33.05 24.77 1.07
CA PRO A 47 -33.23 24.76 2.52
C PRO A 47 -34.11 23.60 3.04
N THR A 48 -34.98 23.04 2.21
CA THR A 48 -36.02 22.07 2.62
C THR A 48 -35.72 20.63 2.21
N CYS A 49 -34.74 20.41 1.33
CA CYS A 49 -34.40 19.08 0.86
C CYS A 49 -33.63 18.33 1.95
N LEU A 50 -34.09 17.11 2.24
CA LEU A 50 -33.44 16.20 3.15
C LEU A 50 -32.57 15.23 2.36
N TYR A 51 -31.36 14.99 2.88
CA TYR A 51 -30.38 14.11 2.26
C TYR A 51 -29.95 13.05 3.27
N THR A 52 -29.86 11.80 2.81
CA THR A 52 -29.27 10.69 3.56
C THR A 52 -27.74 10.82 3.58
N GLN A 53 -27.10 10.15 4.54
CA GLN A 53 -25.64 10.10 4.61
C GLN A 53 -25.04 9.51 3.32
N GLU A 54 -25.59 8.41 2.82
CA GLU A 54 -25.08 7.73 1.62
C GLU A 54 -25.09 8.65 0.38
N ALA A 55 -26.17 9.42 0.21
CA ALA A 55 -26.27 10.40 -0.89
C ALA A 55 -25.23 11.51 -0.74
N MET A 56 -25.03 12.01 0.48
CA MET A 56 -24.04 13.05 0.77
C MET A 56 -22.61 12.54 0.58
N GLU A 57 -22.30 11.33 1.03
CA GLU A 57 -20.99 10.71 0.82
C GLU A 57 -20.71 10.50 -0.66
N PHE A 58 -21.67 9.97 -1.42
CA PHE A 58 -21.55 9.81 -2.87
C PHE A 58 -21.30 11.15 -3.55
N PHE A 59 -22.11 12.16 -3.23
CA PHE A 59 -21.96 13.51 -3.77
C PHE A 59 -20.58 14.10 -3.46
N LEU A 60 -20.11 14.03 -2.20
CA LEU A 60 -18.81 14.58 -1.82
C LEU A 60 -17.65 13.84 -2.50
N LYS A 61 -17.72 12.51 -2.62
CA LYS A 61 -16.72 11.71 -3.34
C LYS A 61 -16.63 12.12 -4.81
N GLU A 62 -17.77 12.25 -5.49
CA GLU A 62 -17.82 12.68 -6.90
C GLU A 62 -17.37 14.14 -7.06
N TYR A 63 -17.90 15.04 -6.23
CA TYR A 63 -17.60 16.48 -6.30
C TYR A 63 -16.11 16.76 -6.07
N LEU A 64 -15.53 16.18 -5.01
CA LEU A 64 -14.12 16.35 -4.69
C LEU A 64 -13.22 15.56 -5.65
N GLY A 65 -13.66 14.40 -6.13
CA GLY A 65 -12.92 13.57 -7.09
C GLY A 65 -12.81 14.19 -8.49
N CYS A 66 -13.82 14.94 -8.92
CA CYS A 66 -13.84 15.58 -10.23
C CYS A 66 -13.01 16.87 -10.32
N ARG A 67 -12.59 17.46 -9.18
CA ARG A 67 -11.85 18.72 -9.21
C ARG A 67 -10.40 18.51 -9.62
N HIS A 68 -10.10 19.00 -10.82
CA HIS A 68 -8.72 19.30 -11.19
C HIS A 68 -8.24 20.50 -10.36
N LEU A 69 -7.30 20.25 -9.46
CA LEU A 69 -6.57 21.30 -8.76
C LEU A 69 -6.03 22.29 -9.79
N THR A 70 -6.68 23.44 -9.90
CA THR A 70 -6.22 24.50 -10.79
C THR A 70 -5.11 25.22 -10.06
N LEU A 71 -3.90 24.68 -10.13
CA LEU A 71 -2.70 25.37 -9.66
C LEU A 71 -2.51 26.63 -10.50
N ASN A 72 -3.06 27.75 -10.03
CA ASN A 72 -2.82 29.09 -10.56
C ASN A 72 -1.41 29.58 -10.19
N ARG A 73 -0.37 28.77 -10.44
CA ARG A 73 1.01 29.25 -10.42
C ARG A 73 1.34 29.81 -11.79
N HIS A 74 1.02 31.09 -11.95
CA HIS A 74 1.49 31.91 -13.08
C HIS A 74 3.00 32.20 -12.95
N LEU A 75 3.82 31.16 -13.06
CA LEU A 75 5.26 31.31 -13.23
C LEU A 75 5.58 31.01 -14.68
N CYS A 76 5.84 32.07 -15.46
CA CYS A 76 6.17 32.01 -16.89
C CYS A 76 7.53 31.36 -17.21
N GLN A 77 8.26 30.87 -16.20
CA GLN A 77 9.62 30.36 -16.33
C GLN A 77 9.80 28.90 -15.86
N ALA A 78 8.71 28.17 -15.60
CA ALA A 78 8.76 26.78 -15.16
C ALA A 78 8.25 25.79 -16.22
N VAL A 79 8.71 24.55 -16.15
CA VAL A 79 8.11 23.42 -16.88
C VAL A 79 6.70 23.18 -16.33
N ARG A 80 5.71 23.11 -17.20
CA ARG A 80 4.31 22.90 -16.82
C ARG A 80 3.84 21.52 -17.21
N PHE A 81 3.37 20.78 -16.22
CA PHE A 81 2.62 19.55 -16.40
C PHE A 81 1.14 19.89 -16.31
N CYS A 82 0.39 19.56 -17.34
CA CYS A 82 -1.06 19.75 -17.36
C CYS A 82 -1.71 18.68 -18.22
N SER A 83 -2.95 18.34 -17.88
CA SER A 83 -3.80 17.58 -18.79
C SER A 83 -4.14 18.44 -20.01
N MET A 84 -4.39 17.77 -21.13
CA MET A 84 -4.89 18.42 -22.34
C MET A 84 -6.34 18.88 -22.09
N LEU A 85 -6.51 20.18 -21.89
CA LEU A 85 -7.81 20.85 -21.78
C LEU A 85 -8.10 21.61 -23.09
N PRO A 86 -9.33 21.49 -23.64
CA PRO A 86 -9.71 22.15 -24.88
C PRO A 86 -9.63 23.68 -24.74
N MET A 87 -9.40 24.38 -25.87
CA MET A 87 -9.40 25.85 -25.96
C MET A 87 -8.34 26.54 -25.08
N ARG A 88 -7.33 25.79 -24.64
CA ARG A 88 -6.22 26.25 -23.80
C ARG A 88 -4.88 26.06 -24.50
N ALA A 89 -4.82 26.31 -25.81
CA ALA A 89 -3.59 26.29 -26.58
C ALA A 89 -2.73 27.51 -26.24
N ILE A 90 -1.78 27.35 -25.32
CA ILE A 90 -0.79 28.38 -24.98
C ILE A 90 0.46 28.13 -25.82
N PRO A 91 0.87 29.07 -26.70
CA PRO A 91 2.07 28.90 -27.51
C PRO A 91 3.30 28.66 -26.64
N ALA A 92 4.06 27.61 -26.94
CA ALA A 92 5.27 27.24 -26.21
C ALA A 92 6.40 26.91 -27.18
N LYS A 93 7.65 27.13 -26.74
CA LYS A 93 8.82 26.73 -27.53
C LYS A 93 8.85 25.23 -27.74
N VAL A 94 8.62 24.47 -26.66
CA VAL A 94 8.63 23.02 -26.68
C VAL A 94 7.34 22.50 -26.06
N ILE A 95 6.69 21.56 -26.73
CA ILE A 95 5.51 20.85 -26.22
C ILE A 95 5.80 19.36 -26.21
N TYR A 96 5.55 18.72 -25.06
CA TYR A 96 5.64 17.27 -24.88
C TYR A 96 4.22 16.70 -24.69
N LEU A 97 3.83 15.76 -25.53
CA LEU A 97 2.65 14.91 -25.34
C LEU A 97 3.11 13.55 -24.83
N LEU A 98 2.61 13.15 -23.68
CA LEU A 98 2.98 11.90 -23.03
C LEU A 98 1.81 10.92 -23.03
N GLY A 99 2.10 9.63 -23.21
CA GLY A 99 1.10 8.58 -23.08
C GLY A 99 0.06 8.55 -24.20
N MET A 100 0.47 8.91 -25.43
CA MET A 100 -0.41 8.92 -26.62
C MET A 100 -0.64 7.48 -27.14
N ASN A 101 -1.24 6.64 -26.29
CA ASN A 101 -1.52 5.22 -26.55
C ASN A 101 -2.86 5.05 -27.27
N HIS A 102 -3.01 3.96 -28.03
CA HIS A 102 -4.26 3.65 -28.76
C HIS A 102 -5.51 3.65 -27.90
N GLU A 103 -5.43 3.13 -26.67
CA GLU A 103 -6.58 3.02 -25.77
C GLU A 103 -6.87 4.28 -24.97
N ALA A 104 -5.85 5.15 -24.80
CA ALA A 104 -5.92 6.32 -23.94
C ALA A 104 -6.31 7.60 -24.71
N PHE A 105 -5.91 7.72 -25.97
CA PHE A 105 -6.16 8.91 -26.79
C PHE A 105 -6.52 8.55 -28.23
N PRO A 106 -7.54 9.18 -28.84
CA PRO A 106 -8.49 10.13 -28.25
C PRO A 106 -9.32 9.52 -27.11
N ARG A 107 -9.76 10.33 -26.16
CA ARG A 107 -10.58 9.84 -25.03
C ARG A 107 -11.93 9.35 -25.57
N LYS A 108 -12.35 8.19 -25.10
CA LYS A 108 -13.68 7.64 -25.39
C LYS A 108 -14.73 8.44 -24.63
N GLU A 109 -15.87 8.66 -25.27
CA GLU A 109 -17.05 9.25 -24.66
C GLU A 109 -18.04 8.16 -24.33
N GLU A 110 -18.46 8.07 -23.06
CA GLU A 110 -19.60 7.25 -22.69
C GLU A 110 -20.87 8.03 -23.00
N LEU A 111 -21.52 7.66 -24.11
CA LEU A 111 -22.77 8.29 -24.51
C LEU A 111 -23.93 7.72 -23.70
N HIS A 112 -24.69 8.61 -23.04
CA HIS A 112 -25.91 8.21 -22.36
C HIS A 112 -27.02 7.89 -23.36
N ALA A 113 -27.75 6.78 -23.13
CA ALA A 113 -28.87 6.37 -23.99
C ALA A 113 -30.04 7.39 -24.00
N LEU A 114 -30.10 8.26 -22.99
CA LEU A 114 -31.13 9.31 -22.85
C LEU A 114 -30.71 10.65 -23.47
N ASP A 115 -29.56 10.74 -24.14
CA ASP A 115 -29.15 11.95 -24.84
C ASP A 115 -29.96 12.13 -26.13
N LEU A 116 -30.99 12.97 -26.07
CA LEU A 116 -31.88 13.29 -27.18
C LEU A 116 -31.19 14.11 -28.29
N LEU A 117 -30.03 14.70 -28.03
CA LEU A 117 -29.26 15.43 -29.06
C LEU A 117 -28.61 14.47 -30.05
N LYS A 118 -28.50 13.18 -29.70
CA LYS A 118 -27.91 12.14 -30.54
C LYS A 118 -28.81 11.82 -31.74
N GLY A 119 -28.31 12.07 -32.94
CA GLY A 119 -28.98 11.70 -34.20
C GLY A 119 -29.90 12.79 -34.77
N ILE A 120 -29.91 13.99 -34.19
CA ILE A 120 -30.58 15.15 -34.79
C ILE A 120 -29.77 15.60 -36.02
N SER A 121 -30.28 15.31 -37.21
CA SER A 121 -29.72 15.78 -38.48
C SER A 121 -29.84 17.30 -38.59
N GLY A 122 -28.71 18.00 -38.79
CA GLY A 122 -28.69 19.45 -39.06
C GLY A 122 -27.99 20.31 -38.01
N CYS A 123 -27.74 19.77 -36.80
CA CYS A 123 -26.94 20.44 -35.78
C CYS A 123 -25.70 19.59 -35.48
N TYR A 124 -24.52 20.03 -35.91
CA TYR A 124 -23.28 19.37 -35.52
C TYR A 124 -22.97 19.67 -34.06
N SER A 125 -23.08 18.66 -33.20
CA SER A 125 -22.54 18.69 -31.84
C SER A 125 -21.21 17.94 -31.85
N PRO A 126 -20.07 18.60 -31.62
CA PRO A 126 -18.78 17.93 -31.62
C PRO A 126 -18.72 16.87 -30.52
N SER A 127 -18.28 15.66 -30.87
CA SER A 127 -18.04 14.60 -29.89
C SER A 127 -16.78 14.89 -29.08
N ARG A 128 -16.59 14.20 -27.95
CA ARG A 128 -15.33 14.28 -27.19
C ARG A 128 -14.12 13.89 -28.04
N VAL A 129 -14.30 12.91 -28.93
CA VAL A 129 -13.26 12.46 -29.86
C VAL A 129 -12.90 13.58 -30.83
N ASP A 130 -13.87 14.33 -31.34
CA ASP A 130 -13.62 15.48 -32.22
C ASP A 130 -12.86 16.58 -31.49
N PHE A 131 -13.27 16.90 -30.25
CA PHE A 131 -12.55 17.86 -29.41
C PHE A 131 -11.11 17.42 -29.14
N ASP A 132 -10.87 16.14 -28.86
CA ASP A 132 -9.52 15.62 -28.63
C ASP A 132 -8.68 15.63 -29.90
N ARG A 133 -9.24 15.27 -31.06
CA ARG A 133 -8.54 15.40 -32.36
C ARG A 133 -8.17 16.85 -32.66
N TYR A 134 -9.10 17.77 -32.38
CA TYR A 134 -8.84 19.21 -32.52
C TYR A 134 -7.75 19.67 -31.53
N LEU A 135 -7.80 19.23 -30.29
CA LEU A 135 -6.82 19.55 -29.26
C LEU A 135 -5.41 19.03 -29.61
N PHE A 136 -5.32 17.85 -30.21
CA PHE A 136 -4.05 17.34 -30.76
C PHE A 136 -3.52 18.30 -31.83
N LEU A 137 -4.36 18.73 -32.76
CA LEU A 137 -3.98 19.70 -33.79
C LEU A 137 -3.56 21.05 -33.18
N GLU A 138 -4.28 21.56 -32.18
CA GLU A 138 -3.92 22.77 -31.44
C GLU A 138 -2.51 22.68 -30.83
N THR A 139 -2.12 21.50 -30.32
CA THR A 139 -0.78 21.32 -29.74
C THR A 139 0.31 21.37 -30.81
N VAL A 140 0.05 20.83 -32.00
CA VAL A 140 0.97 20.89 -33.14
C VAL A 140 1.15 22.35 -33.58
N LEU A 141 0.05 23.09 -33.70
CA LEU A 141 0.07 24.51 -34.10
C LEU A 141 0.69 25.43 -33.04
N SER A 142 0.65 25.05 -31.76
CA SER A 142 1.15 25.86 -30.65
C SER A 142 2.67 25.70 -30.41
N ALA A 143 3.28 24.62 -30.90
CA ALA A 143 4.69 24.35 -30.72
C ALA A 143 5.55 25.19 -31.67
N ARG A 144 6.46 26.01 -31.14
CA ARG A 144 7.28 26.93 -31.96
C ARG A 144 8.64 26.38 -32.39
N GLU A 145 9.24 25.51 -31.59
CA GLU A 145 10.58 24.97 -31.87
C GLU A 145 10.58 23.43 -31.92
N LYS A 146 9.99 22.77 -30.92
CA LYS A 146 9.95 21.30 -30.85
C LYS A 146 8.58 20.80 -30.38
N TRP A 147 8.13 19.74 -31.02
CA TRP A 147 6.93 19.00 -30.61
C TRP A 147 7.31 17.52 -30.48
N ILE A 148 7.15 16.97 -29.28
CA ILE A 148 7.64 15.63 -28.91
C ILE A 148 6.47 14.81 -28.41
N VAL A 149 6.33 13.60 -28.93
CA VAL A 149 5.25 12.67 -28.56
C VAL A 149 5.85 11.38 -28.03
N SER A 150 5.33 10.89 -26.91
CA SER A 150 5.65 9.56 -26.39
C SER A 150 4.40 8.69 -26.23
N TYR A 151 4.59 7.39 -26.40
CA TYR A 151 3.60 6.36 -26.17
C TYR A 151 4.30 5.08 -25.66
N LEU A 152 3.56 4.20 -25.02
CA LEU A 152 4.01 2.88 -24.59
C LEU A 152 3.93 1.94 -25.79
N GLY A 153 5.10 1.54 -26.31
CA GLY A 153 5.17 0.60 -27.44
C GLY A 153 5.00 -0.86 -27.04
N ARG A 154 5.10 -1.18 -25.75
CA ARG A 154 4.88 -2.53 -25.20
C ARG A 154 4.23 -2.47 -23.82
N ASN A 155 3.39 -3.45 -23.51
CA ASN A 155 2.85 -3.63 -22.17
C ASN A 155 4.00 -3.96 -21.18
N PRO A 156 4.16 -3.24 -20.06
CA PRO A 156 5.23 -3.52 -19.09
C PRO A 156 5.11 -4.90 -18.41
N TYR A 157 3.93 -5.51 -18.40
CA TYR A 157 3.69 -6.81 -17.77
C TYR A 157 3.86 -7.97 -18.77
N ASP A 158 3.10 -7.93 -19.87
CA ASP A 158 3.04 -9.05 -20.83
C ASP A 158 3.97 -8.88 -22.04
N LEU A 159 4.65 -7.73 -22.16
CA LEU A 159 5.55 -7.37 -23.26
C LEU A 159 4.90 -7.34 -24.66
N THR A 160 3.58 -7.46 -24.73
CA THR A 160 2.81 -7.39 -25.98
C THR A 160 2.98 -6.03 -26.64
N GLU A 161 3.09 -6.01 -27.96
CA GLU A 161 3.25 -4.76 -28.71
C GLU A 161 1.97 -3.92 -28.66
N GLN A 162 2.12 -2.64 -28.36
CA GLN A 162 1.03 -1.69 -28.24
C GLN A 162 1.17 -0.60 -29.32
N PRO A 163 0.14 -0.39 -30.14
CA PRO A 163 0.18 0.65 -31.14
C PRO A 163 0.04 2.04 -30.50
N PRO A 164 0.60 3.09 -31.13
CA PRO A 164 0.33 4.46 -30.73
C PRO A 164 -1.14 4.83 -31.01
N SER A 165 -1.55 5.99 -30.48
CA SER A 165 -2.83 6.62 -30.78
C SER A 165 -3.08 6.70 -32.29
N SER A 166 -4.35 6.55 -32.70
CA SER A 166 -4.75 6.64 -34.10
C SER A 166 -4.33 7.97 -34.75
N VAL A 167 -4.41 9.08 -34.01
CA VAL A 167 -4.03 10.41 -34.51
C VAL A 167 -2.51 10.54 -34.69
N VAL A 168 -1.73 9.86 -33.84
CA VAL A 168 -0.27 9.77 -33.99
C VAL A 168 0.08 8.92 -35.21
N SER A 169 -0.60 7.78 -35.41
CA SER A 169 -0.42 6.93 -36.60
C SER A 169 -0.75 7.66 -37.91
N GLU A 170 -1.82 8.46 -37.92
CA GLU A 170 -2.23 9.30 -39.04
C GLU A 170 -1.14 10.33 -39.37
N LEU A 171 -0.65 11.03 -38.35
CA LEU A 171 0.44 11.99 -38.50
C LEU A 171 1.75 11.33 -38.99
N LEU A 172 2.12 10.18 -38.42
CA LEU A 172 3.31 9.41 -38.82
C LEU A 172 3.23 8.92 -40.27
N SER A 173 2.03 8.77 -40.82
CA SER A 173 1.80 8.41 -42.22
C SER A 173 1.87 9.62 -43.15
N TYR A 174 1.50 10.80 -42.65
CA TYR A 174 1.52 12.05 -43.40
C TYR A 174 2.92 12.66 -43.52
N VAL A 175 3.73 12.58 -42.46
CA VAL A 175 5.06 13.22 -42.40
C VAL A 175 6.15 12.32 -43.00
N SER A 176 6.97 12.88 -43.88
CA SER A 176 8.10 12.19 -44.53
C SER A 176 9.34 12.09 -43.64
N GLU A 177 9.66 13.14 -42.89
CA GLU A 177 10.84 13.19 -42.00
C GLU A 177 10.42 12.98 -40.54
N LYS A 178 10.87 11.89 -39.94
CA LYS A 178 10.58 11.55 -38.54
C LYS A 178 11.77 10.91 -37.84
N VAL A 179 12.00 11.30 -36.59
CA VAL A 179 12.98 10.68 -35.71
C VAL A 179 12.23 9.87 -34.67
N ILE A 180 12.28 8.54 -34.78
CA ILE A 180 11.66 7.62 -33.83
C ILE A 180 12.77 7.04 -32.96
N SER A 181 12.74 7.35 -31.66
CA SER A 181 13.65 6.77 -30.66
C SER A 181 12.90 5.73 -29.82
N VAL A 182 13.43 4.50 -29.77
CA VAL A 182 12.95 3.47 -28.86
C VAL A 182 13.77 3.56 -27.58
N HIS A 183 13.08 3.83 -26.46
CA HIS A 183 13.70 3.87 -25.14
C HIS A 183 13.77 2.47 -24.54
N PRO A 184 14.83 2.14 -23.79
CA PRO A 184 14.91 0.86 -23.12
C PRO A 184 13.89 0.75 -21.98
N SER A 185 13.55 -0.48 -21.59
CA SER A 185 12.59 -0.76 -20.51
C SER A 185 13.08 -0.34 -19.12
N HIS A 186 14.39 -0.28 -18.92
CA HIS A 186 15.01 0.14 -17.67
C HIS A 186 16.05 1.21 -17.92
N GLU A 187 16.06 2.23 -17.05
CA GLU A 187 17.03 3.34 -17.09
C GLU A 187 18.49 2.85 -17.02
N PHE A 188 18.73 1.71 -16.36
CA PHE A 188 20.07 1.12 -16.18
C PHE A 188 20.46 0.09 -17.24
N SER A 189 19.66 -0.13 -18.27
CA SER A 189 20.00 -1.07 -19.36
C SER A 189 21.29 -0.69 -20.10
N HIS A 190 21.68 0.59 -20.04
CA HIS A 190 22.97 1.10 -20.54
C HIS A 190 24.14 0.84 -19.58
N VAL A 191 23.88 0.43 -18.34
CA VAL A 191 24.90 0.14 -17.32
C VAL A 191 25.24 -1.34 -17.41
N GLN A 192 26.46 -1.64 -17.89
CA GLN A 192 27.03 -2.97 -17.73
C GLN A 192 27.26 -3.21 -16.23
N ILE A 193 26.34 -3.92 -15.59
CA ILE A 193 26.54 -4.38 -14.21
C ILE A 193 27.64 -5.43 -14.26
N THR A 194 28.87 -5.02 -13.98
CA THR A 194 29.94 -5.98 -13.67
C THR A 194 29.52 -6.74 -12.41
N PRO A 195 29.49 -8.09 -12.41
CA PRO A 195 29.11 -8.88 -11.25
C PRO A 195 30.22 -8.82 -10.19
N ARG A 196 30.31 -7.69 -9.50
CA ARG A 196 31.20 -7.46 -8.37
C ARG A 196 30.49 -6.56 -7.39
N ALA A 197 29.65 -7.14 -6.51
CA ALA A 197 29.39 -6.62 -5.15
C ALA A 197 28.24 -7.33 -4.38
N PHE A 198 27.81 -8.54 -4.74
CA PHE A 198 26.89 -9.31 -3.86
C PHE A 198 27.32 -10.75 -3.60
N SER A 199 28.61 -11.05 -3.74
CA SER A 199 29.17 -12.12 -2.90
C SER A 199 29.23 -11.53 -1.50
N ILE A 200 28.41 -12.03 -0.59
CA ILE A 200 28.78 -12.06 0.83
C ILE A 200 30.18 -12.64 0.80
N HIS A 201 31.20 -11.83 1.10
CA HIS A 201 32.56 -12.30 1.13
C HIS A 201 32.54 -13.53 2.05
N SER A 202 32.86 -14.72 1.50
CA SER A 202 33.26 -15.83 2.34
C SER A 202 34.34 -15.25 3.26
N PRO A 203 34.12 -15.21 4.59
CA PRO A 203 35.09 -14.58 5.46
C PRO A 203 36.42 -15.27 5.20
N LYS A 204 37.40 -14.48 4.74
CA LYS A 204 38.78 -14.93 4.57
C LYS A 204 39.14 -15.69 5.84
N SER A 205 39.41 -16.99 5.68
CA SER A 205 39.95 -17.92 6.68
C SER A 205 39.59 -17.54 8.12
N PHE A 206 38.55 -18.19 8.67
CA PHE A 206 38.24 -18.10 10.11
C PHE A 206 39.51 -18.42 10.92
N VAL A 207 40.10 -17.39 11.51
CA VAL A 207 41.14 -17.53 12.51
C VAL A 207 40.40 -17.57 13.84
N PRO A 208 40.39 -18.71 14.56
CA PRO A 208 39.76 -18.76 15.87
C PRO A 208 40.45 -17.71 16.76
N PRO A 209 39.68 -16.87 17.46
CA PRO A 209 40.28 -15.89 18.35
C PRO A 209 41.08 -16.65 19.43
N ILE A 210 42.32 -16.24 19.68
CA ILE A 210 43.23 -16.89 20.63
C ILE A 210 43.01 -16.24 22.00
N GLY A 211 42.52 -17.00 22.99
CA GLY A 211 42.28 -16.49 24.35
C GLY A 211 41.33 -17.35 25.19
N HIS A 212 41.14 -16.95 26.45
CA HIS A 212 40.09 -17.50 27.31
C HIS A 212 38.76 -16.79 27.03
N PHE A 213 37.75 -17.55 26.60
CA PHE A 213 36.43 -17.02 26.29
C PHE A 213 35.43 -17.47 27.33
N ARG A 214 34.64 -16.51 27.85
CA ARG A 214 33.45 -16.79 28.65
C ARG A 214 32.23 -16.79 27.74
N ILE A 215 31.54 -17.92 27.64
CA ILE A 215 30.33 -18.05 26.83
C ILE A 215 29.15 -18.40 27.72
N GLU A 216 28.12 -17.58 27.69
CA GLU A 216 26.87 -17.90 28.39
C GLU A 216 26.15 -19.07 27.72
N THR A 217 25.57 -19.97 28.53
CA THR A 217 24.74 -21.09 28.03
C THR A 217 23.57 -20.63 27.17
N ARG A 218 23.03 -19.42 27.43
CA ARG A 218 21.98 -18.78 26.62
C ARG A 218 22.45 -18.51 25.20
N SER A 219 23.68 -18.04 25.02
CA SER A 219 24.28 -17.77 23.71
C SER A 219 24.49 -19.05 22.93
N LEU A 220 24.99 -20.12 23.57
CA LEU A 220 25.10 -21.45 22.95
C LEU A 220 23.75 -22.00 22.52
N ARG A 221 22.70 -21.84 23.35
CA ARG A 221 21.33 -22.27 23.00
C ARG A 221 20.78 -21.50 21.79
N ARG A 222 21.05 -20.19 21.70
CA ARG A 222 20.65 -19.38 20.55
C ARG A 222 21.41 -19.78 19.29
N LEU A 223 22.72 -19.98 19.40
CA LEU A 223 23.58 -20.48 18.33
C LEU A 223 23.10 -21.84 17.82
N ALA A 224 22.84 -22.81 18.70
CA ALA A 224 22.38 -24.15 18.32
C ALA A 224 20.98 -24.14 17.65
N ARG A 225 20.09 -23.21 18.05
CA ARG A 225 18.75 -23.09 17.47
C ARG A 225 18.74 -22.44 16.09
N SER A 226 19.54 -21.38 15.91
CA SER A 226 19.65 -20.67 14.65
C SER A 226 21.04 -20.02 14.55
N PRO A 227 22.03 -20.73 13.98
CA PRO A 227 23.40 -20.23 13.88
C PRO A 227 23.51 -18.94 13.07
N LEU A 228 22.76 -18.85 11.98
CA LEU A 228 22.73 -17.69 11.10
C LEU A 228 22.15 -16.45 11.81
N ALA A 229 21.00 -16.59 12.46
CA ALA A 229 20.40 -15.47 13.19
C ALA A 229 21.30 -15.02 14.35
N HIS A 230 21.96 -15.95 15.04
CA HIS A 230 22.91 -15.62 16.09
C HIS A 230 24.11 -14.84 15.55
N TYR A 231 24.68 -15.26 14.43
CA TYR A 231 25.75 -14.55 13.74
C TYR A 231 25.32 -13.13 13.35
N LEU A 232 24.17 -12.99 12.69
CA LEU A 232 23.64 -11.69 12.27
C LEU A 232 23.40 -10.76 13.47
N HIS A 233 22.76 -11.26 14.54
CA HIS A 233 22.56 -10.51 15.78
C HIS A 233 23.88 -10.11 16.47
N ALA A 234 24.87 -11.00 16.50
CA ALA A 234 26.20 -10.71 17.04
C ALA A 234 26.91 -9.61 16.26
N HIS A 235 26.62 -9.49 14.97
CA HIS A 235 27.07 -8.42 14.08
C HIS A 235 26.11 -7.23 14.01
N GLN A 236 25.12 -7.14 14.91
CA GLN A 236 24.12 -6.04 14.96
C GLN A 236 23.26 -5.90 13.70
N LEU A 237 23.16 -6.97 12.90
CA LEU A 237 22.28 -7.08 11.74
C LEU A 237 21.01 -7.80 12.16
N SER A 238 19.97 -7.05 12.54
CA SER A 238 18.66 -7.60 12.90
C SER A 238 17.60 -7.09 11.94
N PHE A 239 16.87 -8.01 11.31
CA PHE A 239 15.73 -7.69 10.46
C PHE A 239 14.46 -7.89 11.27
N PHE A 240 13.70 -6.82 11.46
CA PHE A 240 12.39 -6.86 12.08
C PHE A 240 11.35 -6.67 10.98
N SER A 241 10.42 -7.63 10.86
CA SER A 241 9.19 -7.39 10.11
C SER A 241 8.22 -6.70 11.05
N GLU A 242 7.59 -5.62 10.60
CA GLU A 242 6.40 -5.12 11.28
C GLU A 242 5.28 -6.14 11.08
N GLU A 243 4.69 -6.59 12.19
CA GLU A 243 3.51 -7.45 12.17
C GLU A 243 2.28 -6.54 12.16
N PHE A 244 1.38 -6.75 11.21
CA PHE A 244 0.11 -6.04 11.16
C PHE A 244 -0.90 -6.75 12.07
N PRO A 245 -1.71 -6.00 12.84
CA PRO A 245 -2.78 -6.59 13.62
C PRO A 245 -3.76 -7.30 12.67
N GLU A 246 -4.22 -8.49 13.06
CA GLU A 246 -5.31 -9.18 12.35
C GLU A 246 -6.59 -8.33 12.49
N GLU A 247 -7.19 -7.96 11.36
CA GLU A 247 -8.41 -7.11 11.33
C GLU A 247 -9.67 -7.87 11.76
N GLU A 248 -9.64 -9.21 11.63
CA GLU A 248 -10.77 -10.09 11.91
C GLU A 248 -10.53 -10.97 13.14
N GLU A 249 -11.62 -11.34 13.82
CA GLU A 249 -11.54 -12.31 14.91
C GLU A 249 -11.12 -13.70 14.39
N PRO A 250 -10.21 -14.39 15.08
CA PRO A 250 -9.69 -15.66 14.60
C PRO A 250 -10.76 -16.75 14.64
N PHE A 251 -11.04 -17.38 13.50
CA PHE A 251 -11.90 -18.56 13.42
C PHE A 251 -11.23 -19.84 13.96
N THR A 252 -9.90 -19.89 13.92
CA THR A 252 -9.10 -21.01 14.43
C THR A 252 -7.83 -20.49 15.10
N LEU A 253 -7.25 -21.29 15.99
CA LEU A 253 -6.00 -20.96 16.65
C LEU A 253 -4.80 -21.13 15.71
N SER A 254 -3.95 -20.11 15.64
CA SER A 254 -2.70 -20.18 14.88
C SER A 254 -1.72 -21.21 15.47
N PRO A 255 -0.79 -21.78 14.68
CA PRO A 255 0.20 -22.72 15.21
C PRO A 255 1.04 -22.14 16.36
N LEU A 256 1.39 -20.86 16.27
CA LEU A 256 2.14 -20.16 17.32
C LEU A 256 1.29 -19.99 18.58
N GLN A 257 0.02 -19.58 18.45
CA GLN A 257 -0.91 -19.50 19.57
C GLN A 257 -1.08 -20.87 20.24
N LYS A 258 -1.28 -21.94 19.47
CA LYS A 258 -1.33 -23.32 20.00
C LYS A 258 -0.05 -23.70 20.75
N ALA A 259 1.12 -23.33 20.24
CA ALA A 259 2.39 -23.58 20.91
C ALA A 259 2.54 -22.79 22.22
N LEU A 260 2.11 -21.53 22.25
CA LEU A 260 2.06 -20.72 23.46
C LEU A 260 1.09 -21.30 24.50
N PHE A 261 -0.08 -21.74 24.07
CA PHE A 261 -1.06 -22.43 24.92
C PHE A 261 -0.51 -23.73 25.49
N ARG A 262 0.15 -24.55 24.67
CA ARG A 262 0.85 -25.77 25.12
C ARG A 262 1.87 -25.43 26.20
N LYS A 263 2.67 -24.38 25.99
CA LYS A 263 3.65 -23.94 26.98
C LYS A 263 2.99 -23.50 28.28
N GLU A 264 1.94 -22.67 28.23
CA GLU A 264 1.24 -22.21 29.44
C GLU A 264 0.58 -23.35 30.21
N ALA A 265 -0.04 -24.30 29.50
CA ALA A 265 -0.69 -25.47 30.10
C ALA A 265 0.27 -26.40 30.84
N LEU A 266 1.53 -26.53 30.38
CA LEU A 266 2.56 -27.32 31.06
C LEU A 266 2.97 -26.73 32.42
N TYR A 267 2.97 -25.39 32.56
CA TYR A 267 3.38 -24.73 33.80
C TYR A 267 2.23 -24.53 34.79
N LYS A 268 1.02 -24.22 34.30
CA LYS A 268 -0.11 -23.78 35.14
C LYS A 268 -1.30 -24.75 35.15
N GLY A 269 -1.27 -25.80 34.32
CA GLY A 269 -2.39 -26.70 34.11
C GLY A 269 -3.28 -26.27 32.94
N VAL A 270 -3.99 -27.25 32.36
CA VAL A 270 -4.80 -27.08 31.14
C VAL A 270 -5.97 -26.11 31.38
N GLU A 271 -6.70 -26.25 32.48
CA GLU A 271 -7.88 -25.43 32.78
C GLU A 271 -7.54 -23.95 32.99
N GLU A 272 -6.46 -23.67 33.72
CA GLU A 272 -6.04 -22.29 33.99
C GLU A 272 -5.45 -21.63 32.74
N ALA A 273 -4.77 -22.38 31.87
CA ALA A 273 -4.33 -21.88 30.57
C ALA A 273 -5.51 -21.54 29.65
N GLN A 274 -6.57 -22.36 29.65
CA GLN A 274 -7.80 -22.08 28.90
C GLN A 274 -8.50 -20.82 29.41
N ARG A 275 -8.72 -20.70 30.73
CA ARG A 275 -9.35 -19.52 31.33
C ARG A 275 -8.58 -18.22 31.02
N ARG A 276 -7.24 -18.27 31.02
CA ARG A 276 -6.41 -17.12 30.66
C ARG A 276 -6.46 -16.78 29.17
N GLY A 277 -6.52 -17.79 28.31
CA GLY A 277 -6.72 -17.61 26.87
C GLY A 277 -8.05 -16.93 26.56
N GLU A 278 -9.12 -17.34 27.23
CA GLU A 278 -10.46 -16.73 27.09
C GLU A 278 -10.44 -15.25 27.47
N ARG A 279 -9.81 -14.90 28.60
CA ARG A 279 -9.68 -13.49 29.03
C ARG A 279 -8.87 -12.64 28.06
N ARG A 280 -7.99 -13.25 27.26
CA ARG A 280 -7.19 -12.57 26.23
C ARG A 280 -7.90 -12.49 24.88
N GLY A 281 -9.10 -13.07 24.73
CA GLY A 281 -9.78 -13.17 23.44
C GLY A 281 -9.07 -14.09 22.45
N ALA A 282 -8.22 -15.01 22.92
CA ALA A 282 -7.41 -15.84 22.04
C ALA A 282 -8.18 -17.03 21.42
N PHE A 283 -9.41 -17.31 21.88
CA PHE A 283 -10.26 -18.35 21.29
C PHE A 283 -11.36 -17.70 20.45
N PRO A 284 -11.80 -18.37 19.36
CA PRO A 284 -12.96 -17.92 18.59
C PRO A 284 -14.21 -17.78 19.48
N LEU A 285 -15.13 -16.90 19.11
CA LEU A 285 -16.41 -16.78 19.80
C LEU A 285 -17.37 -17.94 19.48
N GLY A 286 -18.39 -18.12 20.32
CA GLY A 286 -19.50 -19.05 20.09
C GLY A 286 -19.11 -20.54 20.07
N ALA A 287 -19.77 -21.31 19.20
CA ALA A 287 -19.62 -22.77 19.10
C ALA A 287 -18.24 -23.19 18.57
N LEU A 288 -17.63 -22.40 17.68
CA LEU A 288 -16.26 -22.66 17.21
C LEU A 288 -15.26 -22.55 18.36
N GLY A 289 -15.48 -21.59 19.27
CA GLY A 289 -14.71 -21.46 20.48
C GLY A 289 -14.79 -22.68 21.40
N SER A 290 -15.98 -23.26 21.60
CA SER A 290 -16.12 -24.45 22.44
C SER A 290 -15.47 -25.68 21.82
N ILE A 291 -15.55 -25.83 20.49
CA ILE A 291 -14.86 -26.89 19.75
C ILE A 291 -13.34 -26.73 19.83
N ALA A 292 -12.82 -25.53 19.59
CA ALA A 292 -11.39 -25.23 19.68
C ALA A 292 -10.86 -25.50 21.10
N ARG A 293 -11.62 -25.12 22.14
CA ARG A 293 -11.31 -25.44 23.53
C ARG A 293 -11.31 -26.94 23.79
N GLY A 294 -12.32 -27.67 23.32
CA GLY A 294 -12.39 -29.12 23.45
C GLY A 294 -11.23 -29.83 22.77
N GLN A 295 -10.84 -29.38 21.58
CA GLN A 295 -9.70 -29.92 20.84
C GLN A 295 -8.38 -29.65 21.58
N VAL A 296 -8.14 -28.41 22.00
CA VAL A 296 -6.95 -28.04 22.77
C VAL A 296 -6.91 -28.80 24.10
N HIS A 297 -8.04 -28.96 24.78
CA HIS A 297 -8.12 -29.73 26.01
C HIS A 297 -7.73 -31.20 25.79
N LYS A 298 -8.26 -31.82 24.72
CA LYS A 298 -7.97 -33.22 24.37
C LYS A 298 -6.51 -33.42 23.98
N GLU A 299 -5.91 -32.49 23.24
CA GLU A 299 -4.49 -32.53 22.88
C GLU A 299 -3.59 -32.36 24.11
N LEU A 300 -3.99 -31.50 25.04
CA LEU A 300 -3.17 -31.14 26.20
C LEU A 300 -3.35 -32.08 27.39
N SER A 301 -4.50 -32.72 27.58
CA SER A 301 -4.75 -33.59 28.74
C SER A 301 -3.83 -34.82 28.76
N ALA A 302 -3.34 -35.25 27.59
CA ALA A 302 -2.41 -36.36 27.45
C ALA A 302 -0.95 -36.02 27.79
N LEU A 303 -0.55 -34.74 27.74
CA LEU A 303 0.86 -34.33 27.89
C LEU A 303 1.35 -34.32 29.36
N PRO A 304 0.60 -33.79 30.35
CA PRO A 304 1.00 -33.82 31.75
C PRO A 304 1.19 -35.23 32.28
N THR A 305 0.35 -36.19 31.91
CA THR A 305 0.47 -37.58 32.39
C THR A 305 1.74 -38.26 31.86
N GLN A 306 2.13 -37.99 30.61
CA GLN A 306 3.39 -38.48 30.03
C GLN A 306 4.63 -37.83 30.69
N ILE A 307 4.56 -36.54 31.02
CA ILE A 307 5.70 -35.81 31.60
C ILE A 307 5.80 -36.06 33.11
N LEU A 308 4.70 -36.00 33.86
CA LEU A 308 4.68 -36.19 35.31
C LEU A 308 5.08 -37.61 35.72
N SER A 309 4.79 -38.62 34.91
CA SER A 309 5.22 -40.01 35.17
C SER A 309 6.74 -40.19 35.11
N THR A 310 7.45 -39.29 34.44
CA THR A 310 8.92 -39.35 34.24
C THR A 310 9.67 -38.18 34.90
N ARG A 311 8.96 -37.23 35.53
CA ARG A 311 9.55 -36.00 36.08
C ARG A 311 10.19 -36.25 37.44
N ILE A 312 11.50 -36.03 37.51
CA ILE A 312 12.23 -35.96 38.78
C ILE A 312 12.05 -34.54 39.35
N LEU A 313 11.42 -34.43 40.51
CA LEU A 313 10.93 -33.15 41.09
C LEU A 313 12.01 -32.24 41.70
N LYS A 314 13.28 -32.63 41.69
CA LYS A 314 14.36 -31.82 42.27
C LYS A 314 15.01 -30.98 41.16
N PRO A 315 14.97 -29.64 41.24
CA PRO A 315 15.76 -28.81 40.35
C PRO A 315 17.24 -29.11 40.61
N ILE A 316 17.92 -29.68 39.61
CA ILE A 316 19.36 -29.90 39.67
C ILE A 316 20.01 -28.63 39.13
N GLN A 317 20.46 -27.76 40.03
CA GLN A 317 21.37 -26.69 39.64
C GLN A 317 22.74 -27.31 39.37
N MET A 318 23.09 -27.42 38.09
CA MET A 318 24.44 -27.82 37.67
C MET A 318 25.17 -26.59 37.17
N GLU A 319 26.22 -26.18 37.88
CA GLU A 319 27.23 -25.29 37.32
C GLU A 319 28.16 -26.12 36.44
N ILE A 320 28.15 -25.83 35.14
CA ILE A 320 29.04 -26.49 34.19
C ILE A 320 30.30 -25.63 34.06
N THR A 321 31.38 -25.99 34.75
CA THR A 321 32.71 -25.41 34.54
C THR A 321 33.60 -26.43 33.82
N PRO A 322 33.50 -26.55 32.49
CA PRO A 322 34.39 -27.45 31.76
C PRO A 322 35.83 -26.91 31.83
N HIS A 323 36.81 -27.78 32.08
CA HIS A 323 38.25 -27.45 32.05
C HIS A 323 38.79 -27.26 30.61
N LEU A 324 38.03 -26.58 29.76
CA LEU A 324 38.44 -26.17 28.41
C LEU A 324 39.03 -24.76 28.48
N THR A 325 39.74 -24.32 27.43
CA THR A 325 40.14 -22.91 27.24
C THR A 325 38.94 -21.94 27.22
N VAL A 326 37.71 -22.48 27.17
CA VAL A 326 36.44 -21.76 27.17
C VAL A 326 35.69 -22.06 28.47
N GLU A 327 35.38 -21.03 29.24
CA GLU A 327 34.51 -21.11 30.42
C GLU A 327 33.05 -20.95 29.98
N ILE A 328 32.20 -21.93 30.28
CA ILE A 328 30.76 -21.85 30.02
C ILE A 328 30.07 -21.45 31.32
N THR A 329 29.20 -20.44 31.29
CA THR A 329 28.49 -19.98 32.50
C THR A 329 26.98 -19.99 32.29
N GLY A 330 26.23 -20.45 33.29
CA GLY A 330 24.77 -20.33 33.32
C GLY A 330 24.07 -21.47 34.04
N ALA A 331 22.83 -21.23 34.43
CA ALA A 331 21.99 -22.21 35.11
C ALA A 331 21.23 -23.09 34.10
N ILE A 332 21.15 -24.38 34.39
CA ILE A 332 20.21 -25.30 33.76
C ILE A 332 19.02 -25.45 34.72
N GLU A 333 17.85 -25.00 34.29
CA GLU A 333 16.59 -25.24 34.98
C GLU A 333 15.91 -26.45 34.33
N GLY A 334 15.59 -27.47 35.14
CA GLY A 334 14.93 -28.72 34.73
C GLY A 334 13.41 -28.71 34.93
#